data_AF-A0A538PWC0-F1
#
_entry.id   AF-A0A538PWC0-F1
#
_cell.length_a   1.000
_cell.length_b   1.000
_cell.length_c   1.000
_cell.angle_alpha   90.00
_cell.angle_beta   90.00
_cell.angle_gamma   90.00
#
_symmetry.space_group_name_H-M   'P 1'
#
loop_
_entity.id
_entity.type
_entity.pdbx_description
1 polymer ?
#
loop_
_entity_poly.entity_id
_entity_poly.type
_entity_poly.pdbx_seq_one_letter_code
_entity_poly.pdbx_strand_id
1 'polypeptide(L)'
;MHDSGLDELAPGTCAVDLPTMQRRRGPPVPGAGSARRHRRLTGLSGLLLFACMFLPAVKGCHQPVMAYEVPPFLPPYLYGLVFALTAIVWSRRGLALAMLALRVLGSLVVVASVVLVVIAPPIGVIELMIGALLLVTVGMFGTSEPRIVASGVMVGVVSVVWFGCWAVTPDALIGVYLALVSSVGLLAGCLAWLRELVHRSPVDMPLAVAAYDGAARRRR
;
A
#
# COMPACT_ATOMS: atom_id res chain seq x y z
N MET A 1 -19.01 63.55 22.34
CA MET A 1 -20.27 63.43 23.13
C MET A 1 -21.16 62.44 22.38
N HIS A 2 -21.70 61.46 23.11
CA HIS A 2 -22.26 60.15 22.69
C HIS A 2 -21.18 59.09 22.43
N ASP A 3 -20.85 58.13 23.30
CA ASP A 3 -21.43 57.55 24.53
C ASP A 3 -22.89 57.07 24.47
N SER A 4 -23.04 55.75 24.24
CA SER A 4 -24.13 54.79 24.56
C SER A 4 -23.86 53.55 23.67
N GLY A 5 -23.52 52.35 24.14
CA GLY A 5 -24.09 51.59 25.27
C GLY A 5 -24.99 50.48 24.70
N LEU A 6 -24.91 49.27 25.28
CA LEU A 6 -25.73 48.05 25.05
C LEU A 6 -25.26 47.11 23.93
N ASP A 7 -25.21 45.79 24.05
CA ASP A 7 -25.29 44.90 25.21
C ASP A 7 -24.69 43.53 24.81
N GLU A 8 -23.79 43.13 25.68
CA GLU A 8 -23.34 41.79 26.03
C GLU A 8 -24.41 40.68 25.90
N LEU A 9 -24.56 40.07 24.72
CA LEU A 9 -25.13 38.72 24.61
C LEU A 9 -23.99 37.69 24.57
N ALA A 10 -23.52 37.32 25.76
CA ALA A 10 -22.72 36.12 25.95
C ALA A 10 -23.62 34.90 25.68
N PRO A 11 -23.35 34.08 24.63
CA PRO A 11 -24.01 32.80 24.48
C PRO A 11 -23.48 31.91 25.60
N GLY A 12 -24.32 31.65 26.59
CA GLY A 12 -24.04 30.71 27.67
C GLY A 12 -23.65 29.36 27.08
N THR A 13 -22.35 29.10 27.07
CA THR A 13 -21.78 27.79 26.86
C THR A 13 -22.19 26.95 28.06
N CYS A 14 -23.35 26.31 27.97
CA CYS A 14 -23.67 25.18 28.82
C CYS A 14 -22.58 24.13 28.56
N ALA A 15 -21.56 24.14 29.43
CA ALA A 15 -20.62 23.05 29.57
C ALA A 15 -21.46 21.82 29.94
N VAL A 16 -21.87 21.07 28.92
CA VAL A 16 -22.43 19.74 29.10
C VAL A 16 -21.27 18.91 29.66
N ASP A 17 -21.28 18.73 30.97
CA ASP A 17 -20.49 17.72 31.66
C ASP A 17 -20.87 16.36 31.08
N LEU A 18 -20.17 15.96 30.01
CA LEU A 18 -20.23 14.60 29.54
C LEU A 18 -19.63 13.76 30.66
N PRO A 19 -20.40 12.83 31.25
CA PRO A 19 -19.87 11.94 32.26
C PRO A 19 -18.62 11.31 31.67
N THR A 20 -17.50 11.49 32.38
CA THR A 20 -16.21 10.89 32.10
C THR A 20 -16.47 9.39 32.05
N MET A 21 -16.80 8.90 30.85
CA MET A 21 -17.19 7.53 30.61
C MET A 21 -15.90 6.76 30.80
N GLN A 22 -15.71 6.35 32.05
CA GLN A 22 -14.59 5.60 32.55
C GLN A 22 -14.56 4.36 31.67
N ARG A 23 -13.66 4.42 30.69
CA ARG A 23 -13.49 3.46 29.62
C ARG A 23 -13.05 2.18 30.31
N ARG A 24 -14.02 1.41 30.83
CA ARG A 24 -13.84 0.07 31.36
C ARG A 24 -13.08 -0.65 30.26
N ARG A 25 -11.77 -0.85 30.49
CA ARG A 25 -10.95 -1.72 29.65
C ARG A 25 -11.59 -3.08 29.80
N GLY A 26 -12.47 -3.41 28.85
CA GLY A 26 -12.94 -4.78 28.68
C GLY A 26 -11.72 -5.68 28.54
N PRO A 27 -11.87 -6.98 28.86
CA PRO A 27 -10.79 -7.94 28.74
C PRO A 27 -10.13 -7.81 27.36
N PRO A 28 -8.78 -7.82 27.29
CA PRO A 28 -8.08 -7.66 26.03
C PRO A 28 -8.58 -8.72 25.06
N VAL A 29 -9.25 -8.28 23.99
CA VAL A 29 -9.82 -9.19 22.99
C VAL A 29 -8.67 -10.02 22.41
N PRO A 30 -8.67 -11.35 22.58
CA PRO A 30 -7.62 -12.22 22.05
C PRO A 30 -7.68 -12.17 20.52
N GLY A 31 -6.87 -11.32 19.91
CA GLY A 31 -6.86 -11.11 18.46
C GLY A 31 -6.00 -9.93 17.99
N ALA A 32 -5.74 -8.94 18.84
CA ALA A 32 -4.95 -7.76 18.47
C ALA A 32 -3.49 -8.06 18.10
N GLY A 33 -2.94 -9.20 18.52
CA GLY A 33 -1.57 -9.63 18.23
C GLY A 33 -1.35 -10.17 16.82
N SER A 34 -2.36 -10.79 16.20
CA SER A 34 -2.25 -11.38 14.85
C SER A 34 -2.15 -10.31 13.77
N ALA A 35 -2.89 -9.21 13.96
CA ALA A 35 -2.94 -8.05 13.07
C ALA A 35 -1.60 -7.34 12.84
N ARG A 36 -0.57 -7.60 13.67
CA ARG A 36 0.77 -7.02 13.50
C ARG A 36 1.73 -7.90 12.70
N ARG A 37 1.48 -9.20 12.59
CA ARG A 37 2.45 -10.15 12.01
C ARG A 37 2.54 -10.02 10.49
N HIS A 38 1.41 -9.93 9.79
CA HIS A 38 1.41 -9.82 8.31
C HIS A 38 2.13 -8.55 7.83
N ARG A 39 1.96 -7.42 8.52
CA ARG A 39 2.62 -6.15 8.15
C ARG A 39 4.13 -6.21 8.30
N ARG A 40 4.65 -6.91 9.31
CA ARG A 40 6.10 -7.10 9.45
C ARG A 40 6.68 -7.88 8.28
N LEU A 41 5.97 -8.92 7.81
CA LEU A 41 6.41 -9.71 6.67
C LEU A 41 6.40 -8.88 5.39
N THR A 42 5.28 -8.24 5.03
CA THR A 42 5.19 -7.34 3.86
C THR A 42 6.23 -6.22 3.94
N GLY A 43 6.43 -5.64 5.12
CA GLY A 43 7.37 -4.54 5.33
C GLY A 43 8.83 -4.94 5.15
N LEU A 44 9.25 -6.04 5.79
CA LEU A 44 10.62 -6.55 5.68
C LEU A 44 10.91 -7.06 4.27
N SER A 45 9.97 -7.78 3.65
CA SER A 45 10.12 -8.26 2.29
C SER A 45 10.18 -7.11 1.29
N GLY A 46 9.36 -6.08 1.45
CA GLY A 46 9.42 -4.87 0.61
C GLY A 46 10.73 -4.10 0.77
N LEU A 47 11.23 -3.97 1.99
CA LEU A 47 12.52 -3.31 2.28
C LEU A 47 13.70 -4.10 1.74
N LEU A 48 13.69 -5.43 1.90
CA LEU A 48 14.71 -6.31 1.35
C LEU A 48 14.70 -6.27 -0.17
N LEU A 49 13.51 -6.28 -0.79
CA LEU A 49 13.37 -6.10 -2.23
C LEU A 49 14.03 -4.79 -2.65
N PHE A 50 13.69 -3.66 -2.02
CA PHE A 50 14.32 -2.37 -2.30
C PHE A 50 15.85 -2.41 -2.15
N ALA A 51 16.38 -3.03 -1.09
CA ALA A 51 17.83 -3.17 -0.89
C ALA A 51 18.52 -3.97 -2.01
N CYS A 52 17.82 -4.93 -2.63
CA CYS A 52 18.35 -5.71 -3.75
C CYS A 52 18.63 -4.86 -5.01
N MET A 53 18.08 -3.65 -5.10
CA MET A 53 18.39 -2.71 -6.19
C MET A 53 19.88 -2.33 -6.25
N PHE A 54 20.57 -2.38 -5.11
CA PHE A 54 21.99 -2.07 -4.97
C PHE A 54 22.89 -3.30 -5.10
N LEU A 55 22.31 -4.47 -5.41
CA LEU A 55 23.06 -5.71 -5.61
C LEU A 55 23.25 -5.99 -7.10
N PRO A 56 24.34 -6.70 -7.46
CA PRO A 56 24.51 -7.23 -8.81
C PRO A 56 23.35 -8.17 -9.16
N ALA A 57 22.65 -7.87 -10.24
CA ALA A 57 21.50 -8.65 -10.68
C ALA A 57 21.86 -9.61 -11.82
N VAL A 58 22.53 -9.11 -12.85
CA VAL A 58 22.87 -9.87 -14.05
C VAL A 58 24.31 -9.58 -14.50
N LYS A 59 24.90 -10.49 -15.26
CA LYS A 59 26.17 -10.24 -15.95
C LYS A 59 25.93 -9.57 -17.29
N GLY A 60 26.56 -8.42 -17.53
CA GLY A 60 26.60 -7.75 -18.83
C GLY A 60 28.05 -7.66 -19.30
N CYS A 61 28.37 -8.22 -20.48
CA CYS A 61 29.73 -8.21 -21.03
C CYS A 61 30.83 -8.66 -20.03
N HIS A 62 30.57 -9.75 -19.30
CA HIS A 62 31.42 -10.29 -18.22
C HIS A 62 31.61 -9.40 -16.98
N GLN A 63 30.89 -8.29 -16.87
CA GLN A 63 30.88 -7.45 -15.67
C GLN A 63 29.55 -7.55 -14.93
N PRO A 64 29.55 -7.49 -13.59
CA PRO A 64 28.31 -7.43 -12.82
C PRO A 64 27.61 -6.10 -13.08
N VAL A 65 26.36 -6.15 -13.54
CA VAL A 65 25.52 -4.97 -13.75
C VAL A 65 24.57 -4.85 -12.55
N MET A 66 24.50 -3.63 -12.00
CA MET A 66 23.62 -3.35 -10.87
C MET A 66 22.19 -3.15 -11.36
N ALA A 67 21.20 -3.55 -10.56
CA ALA A 67 19.80 -3.48 -10.99
C ALA A 67 19.34 -2.04 -11.32
N TYR A 68 19.86 -1.02 -10.64
CA TYR A 68 19.51 0.38 -10.91
C TYR A 68 20.03 0.90 -12.25
N GLU A 69 21.01 0.24 -12.86
CA GLU A 69 21.61 0.65 -14.14
C GLU A 69 20.73 0.23 -15.33
N VAL A 70 19.78 -0.68 -15.11
CA VAL A 70 18.91 -1.24 -16.14
C VAL A 70 17.47 -0.81 -15.86
N PRO A 71 16.95 0.24 -16.54
CA PRO A 71 15.64 0.83 -16.24
C PRO A 71 14.47 -0.16 -16.09
N PRO A 72 14.36 -1.21 -16.93
CA PRO A 72 13.32 -2.25 -16.79
C PRO A 72 13.27 -2.97 -15.44
N PHE A 73 14.39 -3.02 -14.70
CA PHE A 73 14.45 -3.71 -13.42
C PHE A 73 14.01 -2.85 -12.25
N LEU A 74 13.99 -1.52 -12.38
CA LEU A 74 13.65 -0.60 -11.29
C LEU A 74 12.25 -0.76 -10.69
N PRO A 75 11.16 -0.93 -11.47
CA PRO A 75 9.80 -0.83 -10.94
C PRO A 75 9.50 -1.78 -9.76
N PRO A 76 9.80 -3.10 -9.83
CA PRO A 76 9.57 -4.02 -8.70
C PRO A 76 10.21 -3.55 -7.38
N TYR A 77 11.43 -3.00 -7.44
CA TYR A 77 12.14 -2.52 -6.26
C TYR A 77 11.50 -1.28 -5.65
N LEU A 78 11.08 -0.32 -6.49
CA LEU A 78 10.39 0.89 -6.05
C LEU A 78 9.01 0.58 -5.45
N TYR A 79 8.27 -0.36 -6.04
CA TYR A 79 7.03 -0.84 -5.42
C TYR A 79 7.29 -1.50 -4.07
N GLY A 80 8.35 -2.32 -3.95
CA GLY A 80 8.80 -2.89 -2.68
C GLY A 80 8.97 -1.83 -1.59
N LEU A 81 9.62 -0.70 -1.91
CA LEU A 81 9.78 0.42 -0.99
C LEU A 81 8.43 1.05 -0.59
N VAL A 82 7.54 1.30 -1.55
CA VAL A 82 6.21 1.87 -1.25
C VAL A 82 5.41 0.93 -0.34
N PHE A 83 5.46 -0.39 -0.55
CA PHE A 83 4.82 -1.36 0.34
C PHE A 83 5.49 -1.45 1.71
N ALA A 84 6.81 -1.30 1.78
CA ALA A 84 7.54 -1.23 3.04
C ALA A 84 7.09 -0.03 3.89
N LEU A 85 6.99 1.15 3.26
CA LEU A 85 6.48 2.36 3.91
C LEU A 85 5.01 2.18 4.31
N THR A 86 4.20 1.58 3.44
CA THR A 86 2.78 1.30 3.73
C THR A 86 2.62 0.41 4.96
N ALA A 87 3.49 -0.58 5.14
CA ALA A 87 3.47 -1.47 6.31
C ALA A 87 3.83 -0.75 7.62
N ILE A 88 4.67 0.28 7.56
CA ILE A 88 5.08 1.10 8.71
C ILE A 88 4.01 2.12 9.10
N VAL A 89 3.22 2.62 8.14
CA VAL A 89 2.29 3.71 8.40
C VAL A 89 0.92 3.20 8.87
N TRP A 90 0.52 3.65 10.07
CA TRP A 90 -0.72 3.21 10.74
C TRP A 90 -1.88 4.20 10.62
N SER A 91 -1.63 5.39 10.08
CA SER A 91 -2.62 6.46 10.02
C SER A 91 -3.48 6.37 8.75
N ARG A 92 -4.75 6.78 8.84
CA ARG A 92 -5.64 6.91 7.67
C ARG A 92 -5.05 7.85 6.60
N ARG A 93 -4.39 8.93 7.05
CA ARG A 93 -3.67 9.88 6.17
C ARG A 93 -2.53 9.19 5.43
N GLY A 94 -1.84 8.30 6.12
CA GLY A 94 -0.77 7.48 5.57
C GLY A 94 -1.20 6.52 4.49
N LEU A 95 -2.35 5.85 4.66
CA LEU A 95 -2.92 4.99 3.61
C LEU A 95 -3.29 5.81 2.36
N ALA A 96 -3.82 7.02 2.53
CA ALA A 96 -4.07 7.91 1.41
C ALA A 96 -2.77 8.32 0.69
N LEU A 97 -1.71 8.64 1.45
CA LEU A 97 -0.40 8.97 0.89
C LEU A 97 0.25 7.77 0.18
N ALA A 98 0.18 6.57 0.76
CA ALA A 98 0.65 5.34 0.14
C ALA A 98 -0.08 5.06 -1.18
N MET A 99 -1.40 5.26 -1.19
CA MET A 99 -2.19 5.12 -2.41
C MET A 99 -1.81 6.14 -3.48
N LEU A 100 -1.58 7.39 -3.07
CA LEU A 100 -1.08 8.44 -3.96
C LEU A 100 0.30 8.05 -4.52
N ALA A 101 1.21 7.57 -3.67
CA ALA A 101 2.54 7.12 -4.09
C ALA A 101 2.47 5.96 -5.09
N LEU A 102 1.60 4.98 -4.86
CA LEU A 102 1.36 3.88 -5.81
C LEU A 102 0.82 4.39 -7.16
N ARG A 103 -0.09 5.37 -7.15
CA ARG A 103 -0.61 5.99 -8.38
C ARG A 103 0.46 6.76 -9.13
N VAL A 104 1.22 7.60 -8.43
CA VAL A 104 2.31 8.38 -9.03
C VAL A 104 3.35 7.43 -9.62
N LEU A 105 3.76 6.40 -8.88
CA LEU A 105 4.71 5.41 -9.37
C LEU A 105 4.16 4.65 -10.59
N GLY A 106 2.90 4.20 -10.54
CA GLY A 106 2.25 3.56 -11.69
C GLY A 106 2.18 4.43 -12.93
N SER A 107 1.82 5.71 -12.78
CA SER A 107 1.83 6.68 -13.87
C SER A 107 3.23 6.91 -14.44
N LEU A 108 4.25 7.02 -13.57
CA LEU A 108 5.65 7.16 -14.00
C LEU A 108 6.12 5.94 -14.78
N VAL A 109 5.78 4.73 -14.33
CA VAL A 109 6.08 3.48 -15.06
C VAL A 109 5.42 3.51 -16.43
N VAL A 110 4.13 3.84 -16.53
CA VAL A 110 3.42 3.94 -17.82
C VAL A 110 4.09 4.94 -18.76
N VAL A 111 4.42 6.14 -18.28
CA VAL A 111 5.10 7.17 -19.09
C VAL A 111 6.47 6.69 -19.55
N ALA A 112 7.26 6.08 -18.66
CA ALA A 112 8.57 5.51 -19.00
C ALA A 112 8.44 4.37 -20.03
N SER A 113 7.44 3.51 -19.89
CA SER A 113 7.18 2.42 -20.82
C SER A 113 6.78 2.93 -22.20
N VAL A 114 6.01 4.03 -22.31
CA VAL A 114 5.71 4.66 -23.61
C VAL A 114 7.01 5.12 -24.30
N VAL A 115 7.95 5.70 -23.56
CA VAL A 115 9.27 6.06 -24.10
C VAL A 115 10.05 4.80 -24.51
N LEU A 116 10.03 3.74 -23.69
CA LEU A 116 10.67 2.47 -24.00
C LEU A 116 10.07 1.77 -25.22
N VAL A 117 8.77 1.92 -25.51
CA VAL A 117 8.15 1.37 -26.73
C VAL A 117 8.82 1.94 -27.98
N VAL A 118 9.28 3.19 -27.94
CA VAL A 118 9.97 3.84 -29.08
C VAL A 118 11.39 3.30 -29.25
N ILE A 119 12.09 3.01 -28.15
CA ILE A 119 13.52 2.62 -28.16
C ILE A 119 13.69 1.10 -28.30
N ALA A 120 12.87 0.33 -27.58
CA ALA A 120 12.90 -1.12 -27.48
C ALA A 120 11.45 -1.66 -27.42
N PRO A 121 10.75 -1.73 -28.57
CA PRO A 121 9.32 -2.05 -28.64
C PRO A 121 8.87 -3.28 -27.84
N PRO A 122 9.53 -4.45 -27.91
CA PRO A 122 9.03 -5.64 -27.20
C PRO A 122 9.06 -5.47 -25.67
N ILE A 123 10.12 -4.85 -25.13
CA ILE A 123 10.26 -4.59 -23.70
C ILE A 123 9.27 -3.51 -23.27
N GLY A 124 9.21 -2.41 -24.02
CA GLY A 124 8.28 -1.31 -23.75
C GLY A 124 6.82 -1.75 -23.72
N VAL A 125 6.40 -2.64 -24.63
CA VAL A 125 5.01 -3.16 -24.65
C VAL A 125 4.71 -4.01 -23.42
N ILE A 126 5.64 -4.89 -23.01
CA ILE A 126 5.48 -5.73 -21.81
C ILE A 126 5.37 -4.86 -20.56
N GLU A 127 6.28 -3.89 -20.40
CA GLU A 127 6.23 -2.98 -19.27
C GLU A 127 4.98 -2.09 -19.27
N LEU A 128 4.56 -1.61 -20.45
CA LEU A 128 3.35 -0.81 -20.58
C LEU A 128 2.12 -1.60 -20.16
N MET A 129 2.02 -2.86 -20.57
CA MET A 129 0.94 -3.77 -20.15
C MET A 129 0.93 -3.98 -18.64
N ILE A 130 2.11 -4.21 -18.03
CA ILE A 130 2.25 -4.36 -16.58
C ILE A 130 1.88 -3.06 -15.86
N GLY A 131 2.41 -1.92 -16.30
CA GLY A 131 2.17 -0.60 -15.71
C GLY A 131 0.69 -0.22 -15.79
N ALA A 132 0.06 -0.43 -16.94
CA ALA A 132 -1.37 -0.20 -17.13
C ALA A 132 -2.22 -1.11 -16.23
N LEU A 133 -1.90 -2.41 -16.16
CA LEU A 133 -2.59 -3.35 -15.29
C LEU A 133 -2.47 -2.95 -13.81
N LEU A 134 -1.27 -2.56 -13.36
CA LEU A 134 -1.04 -2.07 -12.00
C LEU A 134 -1.86 -0.80 -11.73
N LEU A 135 -1.87 0.17 -12.66
CA LEU A 135 -2.64 1.41 -12.51
C LEU A 135 -4.15 1.14 -12.44
N VAL A 136 -4.66 0.19 -13.24
CA VAL A 136 -6.06 -0.26 -13.20
C VAL A 136 -6.39 -0.92 -11.85
N THR A 137 -5.52 -1.78 -11.33
CA THR A 137 -5.76 -2.47 -10.05
C THR A 137 -5.76 -1.52 -8.84
N VAL A 138 -4.89 -0.52 -8.88
CA VAL A 138 -4.87 0.59 -7.92
C VAL A 138 -6.15 1.43 -8.08
N GLY A 139 -6.57 1.67 -9.32
CA GLY A 139 -7.80 2.37 -9.65
C GLY A 139 -7.74 3.88 -9.40
N MET A 140 -8.54 4.63 -10.15
CA MET A 140 -8.49 6.10 -10.17
C MET A 140 -9.22 6.77 -8.99
N PHE A 141 -10.30 6.16 -8.47
CA PHE A 141 -11.16 6.80 -7.47
C PHE A 141 -11.29 6.00 -6.18
N GLY A 142 -11.14 6.68 -5.04
CA GLY A 142 -11.31 6.10 -3.71
C GLY A 142 -10.02 5.52 -3.11
N THR A 143 -10.02 5.40 -1.78
CA THR A 143 -8.98 4.79 -0.97
C THR A 143 -9.60 3.66 -0.17
N SER A 144 -9.37 2.42 -0.58
CA SER A 144 -9.83 1.26 0.16
C SER A 144 -8.65 0.35 0.48
N GLU A 145 -8.56 -0.10 1.73
CA GLU A 145 -7.54 -1.05 2.18
C GLU A 145 -7.49 -2.31 1.30
N PRO A 146 -8.63 -2.90 0.86
CA PRO A 146 -8.63 -4.03 -0.07
C PRO A 146 -7.91 -3.77 -1.38
N ARG A 147 -7.95 -2.55 -1.93
CA ARG A 147 -7.26 -2.23 -3.19
C ARG A 147 -5.74 -2.15 -3.04
N ILE A 148 -5.27 -1.61 -1.91
CA ILE A 148 -3.83 -1.60 -1.59
C ILE A 148 -3.31 -3.02 -1.45
N VAL A 149 -4.09 -3.90 -0.81
CA VAL A 149 -3.70 -5.30 -0.68
C VAL A 149 -3.75 -6.03 -2.02
N ALA A 150 -4.80 -5.81 -2.82
CA ALA A 150 -4.91 -6.38 -4.16
C ALA A 150 -3.76 -5.94 -5.07
N SER A 151 -3.37 -4.66 -5.05
CA SER A 151 -2.22 -4.18 -5.81
C SER A 151 -0.92 -4.80 -5.30
N GLY A 152 -0.76 -5.00 -3.99
CA GLY A 152 0.39 -5.72 -3.42
C GLY A 152 0.48 -7.18 -3.86
N VAL A 153 -0.65 -7.89 -3.93
CA VAL A 153 -0.71 -9.25 -4.49
C VAL A 153 -0.30 -9.22 -5.97
N MET A 154 -0.86 -8.31 -6.76
CA MET A 154 -0.53 -8.19 -8.19
C MET A 154 0.96 -7.89 -8.42
N VAL A 155 1.53 -6.92 -7.70
CA VAL A 155 2.96 -6.62 -7.74
C VAL A 155 3.79 -7.84 -7.33
N GLY A 156 3.39 -8.54 -6.27
CA GLY A 156 4.06 -9.74 -5.81
C GLY A 156 4.09 -10.84 -6.89
N VAL A 157 2.95 -11.13 -7.52
CA VAL A 157 2.86 -12.12 -8.61
C VAL A 157 3.73 -11.72 -9.80
N VAL A 158 3.59 -10.49 -10.28
CA VAL A 158 4.37 -9.99 -11.42
C VAL A 158 5.87 -10.06 -11.10
N SER A 159 6.29 -9.67 -9.90
CA SER A 159 7.70 -9.70 -9.49
C SER A 159 8.24 -11.13 -9.37
N VAL A 160 7.45 -12.07 -8.83
CA VAL A 160 7.84 -13.49 -8.77
C VAL A 160 8.04 -14.07 -10.16
N VAL A 161 7.12 -13.81 -11.09
CA VAL A 161 7.26 -14.27 -12.48
C VAL A 161 8.47 -13.62 -13.14
N TRP A 162 8.62 -12.30 -13.01
CA TRP A 162 9.73 -11.54 -13.58
C TRP A 162 11.09 -12.04 -13.10
N PHE A 163 11.33 -12.06 -11.79
CA PHE A 163 12.60 -12.55 -11.24
C PHE A 163 12.79 -14.05 -11.42
N GLY A 164 11.71 -14.83 -11.50
CA GLY A 164 11.77 -16.26 -11.83
C GLY A 164 12.31 -16.50 -13.24
N CYS A 165 11.85 -15.74 -14.23
CA CYS A 165 12.38 -15.79 -15.59
C CYS A 165 13.88 -15.42 -15.65
N TRP A 166 14.32 -14.46 -14.83
CA TRP A 166 15.74 -14.11 -14.77
C TRP A 166 16.57 -15.15 -14.01
N ALA A 167 16.04 -15.74 -12.95
CA ALA A 167 16.75 -16.71 -12.11
C ALA A 167 17.13 -18.00 -12.85
N VAL A 168 16.44 -18.34 -13.94
CA VAL A 168 16.78 -19.51 -14.79
C VAL A 168 17.89 -19.23 -15.80
N THR A 169 18.32 -17.97 -15.94
CA THR A 169 19.40 -17.60 -16.86
C THR A 169 20.78 -17.86 -16.22
N PRO A 170 21.81 -18.25 -17.02
CA PRO A 170 23.16 -18.46 -16.51
C PRO A 170 23.84 -17.17 -16.02
N ASP A 171 23.28 -16.02 -16.40
CA ASP A 171 23.79 -14.69 -16.05
C ASP A 171 23.23 -14.17 -14.72
N ALA A 172 22.30 -14.89 -14.08
CA ALA A 172 21.71 -14.49 -12.82
C ALA A 172 22.74 -14.46 -11.68
N LEU A 173 22.76 -13.34 -10.96
CA LEU A 173 23.60 -13.13 -9.78
C LEU A 173 22.75 -13.14 -8.50
N ILE A 174 23.42 -13.04 -7.34
CA ILE A 174 22.80 -13.12 -6.01
C ILE A 174 21.63 -12.15 -5.82
N GLY A 175 21.69 -10.96 -6.45
CA GLY A 175 20.62 -9.96 -6.38
C GLY A 175 19.29 -10.45 -6.94
N VAL A 176 19.29 -11.24 -8.01
CA VAL A 176 18.06 -11.82 -8.61
C VAL A 176 17.43 -12.85 -7.67
N TYR A 177 18.22 -13.73 -7.07
CA TYR A 177 17.71 -14.74 -6.14
C TYR A 177 17.13 -14.11 -4.87
N LEU A 178 17.79 -13.10 -4.31
CA LEU A 178 17.29 -12.36 -3.15
C LEU A 178 16.03 -11.56 -3.48
N ALA A 179 15.97 -10.95 -4.67
CA ALA A 179 14.77 -10.26 -5.14
C ALA A 179 13.60 -11.24 -5.35
N LEU A 180 13.86 -12.45 -5.86
CA LEU A 180 12.85 -13.50 -6.00
C LEU A 180 12.30 -13.94 -4.65
N VAL A 181 13.17 -14.25 -3.68
CA VAL A 181 12.75 -14.63 -2.31
C VAL A 181 11.95 -13.50 -1.66
N SER A 182 12.39 -12.26 -1.83
CA SER A 182 11.70 -11.08 -1.32
C SER A 182 10.32 -10.89 -1.96
N SER A 183 10.20 -11.15 -3.26
CA SER A 183 8.93 -11.08 -3.99
C SER A 183 7.94 -12.15 -3.52
N VAL A 184 8.41 -13.37 -3.26
CA VAL A 184 7.60 -14.44 -2.64
C VAL A 184 7.14 -14.02 -1.24
N GLY A 185 8.04 -13.45 -0.44
CA GLY A 185 7.72 -12.95 0.90
C GLY A 185 6.69 -11.80 0.87
N LEU A 186 6.83 -10.87 -0.07
CA LEU A 186 5.89 -9.77 -0.29
C LEU A 186 4.50 -10.32 -0.67
N LEU A 187 4.45 -11.24 -1.63
CA LEU A 187 3.21 -11.90 -2.05
C LEU A 187 2.55 -12.63 -0.87
N ALA A 188 3.30 -13.44 -0.12
CA ALA A 188 2.78 -14.14 1.05
C ALA A 188 2.25 -13.18 2.12
N GLY A 189 2.96 -12.08 2.38
CA GLY A 189 2.53 -11.03 3.31
C GLY A 189 1.24 -10.36 2.87
N CYS A 190 1.10 -10.02 1.59
CA CYS A 190 -0.11 -9.45 1.02
C CYS A 190 -1.29 -10.43 1.03
N LEU A 191 -1.07 -11.71 0.74
CA LEU A 191 -2.10 -12.75 0.84
C LEU A 191 -2.57 -12.96 2.29
N ALA A 192 -1.65 -12.95 3.26
CA ALA A 192 -1.99 -13.00 4.68
C ALA A 192 -2.82 -11.78 5.10
N TRP A 193 -2.46 -10.58 4.62
CA TRP A 193 -3.22 -9.35 4.84
C TRP A 193 -4.63 -9.45 4.21
N LEU A 194 -4.73 -9.96 2.98
CA LEU A 194 -6.01 -10.15 2.29
C LEU A 194 -6.92 -11.11 3.06
N ARG A 195 -6.37 -12.24 3.52
CA ARG A 195 -7.10 -13.21 4.34
C ARG A 195 -7.66 -12.54 5.59
N GLU A 196 -6.87 -11.71 6.27
CA GLU A 196 -7.34 -10.98 7.46
C GLU A 196 -8.47 -9.98 7.13
N LEU A 197 -8.38 -9.28 6.00
CA LEU A 197 -9.46 -8.39 5.54
C LEU A 197 -10.77 -9.16 5.27
N VAL A 198 -10.68 -10.34 4.65
CA VAL A 198 -11.84 -11.19 4.40
C VAL A 198 -12.44 -11.68 5.73
N HIS A 199 -11.62 -12.08 6.71
CA HIS A 199 -12.13 -12.51 8.02
C HIS A 199 -12.72 -11.38 8.85
N ARG A 200 -12.32 -10.13 8.61
CA ARG A 200 -12.92 -8.94 9.23
C ARG A 200 -14.23 -8.47 8.56
N SER A 201 -14.74 -9.22 7.57
CA SER A 201 -16.02 -8.90 6.92
C SER A 201 -17.21 -8.86 7.90
N PRO A 202 -18.25 -8.09 7.54
CA PRO A 202 -18.84 -7.06 8.39
C PRO A 202 -20.05 -7.56 9.18
N VAL A 203 -19.85 -8.50 10.10
CA VAL A 203 -20.96 -8.86 11.02
C VAL A 203 -21.31 -7.68 11.97
N ASP A 204 -20.45 -6.66 12.09
CA ASP A 204 -20.66 -5.54 13.02
C ASP A 204 -21.16 -4.21 12.39
N MET A 205 -21.31 -4.10 11.06
CA MET A 205 -21.84 -2.86 10.44
C MET A 205 -23.38 -2.70 10.42
N PRO A 206 -24.25 -3.74 10.55
CA PRO A 206 -25.69 -3.49 10.51
C PRO A 206 -26.22 -2.71 11.73
N LEU A 207 -25.57 -2.78 12.89
CA LEU A 207 -26.10 -2.17 14.13
C LEU A 207 -25.74 -0.69 14.29
N ALA A 208 -24.54 -0.26 13.89
CA ALA A 208 -24.14 1.14 14.02
C ALA A 208 -24.82 2.07 13.00
N VAL A 209 -25.08 1.57 11.78
CA VAL A 209 -25.81 2.32 10.75
C VAL A 209 -27.32 2.30 11.03
N ALA A 210 -27.88 1.16 11.50
CA ALA A 210 -29.28 1.12 11.95
C ALA A 210 -29.54 2.01 13.17
N ALA A 211 -28.58 2.15 14.10
CA ALA A 211 -28.69 3.07 15.23
C ALA A 211 -28.64 4.54 14.80
N TYR A 212 -27.87 4.88 13.76
CA TYR A 212 -27.78 6.24 13.25
C TYR A 212 -29.05 6.65 12.47
N ASP A 213 -29.61 5.75 11.66
CA ASP A 213 -30.88 5.99 10.95
C ASP A 213 -32.09 6.08 11.90
N GLY A 214 -32.08 5.30 13.00
CA GLY A 214 -33.13 5.38 14.02
C GLY A 214 -33.13 6.71 14.79
N ALA A 215 -31.95 7.27 15.06
CA ALA A 215 -31.81 8.53 15.78
C ALA A 215 -32.18 9.76 14.92
N ALA A 216 -31.89 9.72 13.61
CA ALA A 216 -32.25 10.77 12.67
C ALA A 216 -33.78 10.82 12.40
N ARG A 217 -34.49 9.69 12.47
CA ARG A 217 -35.95 9.64 12.31
C ARG A 217 -36.75 10.12 13.52
N ARG A 218 -36.25 10.00 14.75
CA ARG A 218 -36.98 10.46 15.96
C ARG A 218 -36.95 11.98 16.18
N ARG A 219 -36.19 12.73 15.38
CA ARG A 219 -36.11 14.20 15.44
C ARG A 219 -36.98 14.90 14.39
N ARG A 220 -37.75 14.14 13.61
CA ARG A 220 -38.79 14.66 12.71
C ARG A 220 -40.14 14.22 13.25
#